data_AF-A0A1V4VZF3-F1
#
_entry.id   AF-A0A1V4VZF3-F1
#
_cell.length_a   1.000
_cell.length_b   1.000
_cell.length_c   1.000
_cell.angle_alpha   90.00
_cell.angle_beta   90.00
_cell.angle_gamma   90.00
#
_symmetry.space_group_name_H-M   'P 1'
#
loop_
_entity.id
_entity.type
_entity.pdbx_description
1 polymer ?
#
loop_
_entity_poly.entity_id
_entity_poly.type
_entity_poly.pdbx_seq_one_letter_code
_entity_poly.pdbx_strand_id
1 'polypeptide(L)'
;MFEYLDDQQERFFTWCDKAVQDQTNRAGTILKRCWPRKNPDGSYELVLLMAAQDKVASKYYVPIPEEFHELLEREYFINHPPEGEEEIPVQ
;
A
#
# COMPACT_ATOMS: atom_id res chain seq x y z
N MET A 1 -13.71 -11.49 19.95
CA MET A 1 -13.17 -10.22 19.43
C MET A 1 -12.27 -10.45 18.20
N PHE A 2 -12.57 -11.47 17.37
CA PHE A 2 -11.87 -11.74 16.10
C PHE A 2 -12.65 -11.21 14.89
N GLU A 3 -13.98 -11.15 14.98
CA GLU A 3 -14.86 -10.69 13.90
C GLU A 3 -14.67 -9.20 13.54
N TYR A 4 -14.25 -8.36 14.49
CA TYR A 4 -14.01 -6.93 14.23
C TYR A 4 -12.73 -6.68 13.42
N LEU A 5 -11.69 -7.50 13.63
CA LEU A 5 -10.45 -7.45 12.86
C LEU A 5 -10.66 -7.98 11.45
N ASP A 6 -11.50 -9.02 11.29
CA ASP A 6 -11.86 -9.57 9.98
C ASP A 6 -12.62 -8.53 9.12
N ASP A 7 -13.58 -7.81 9.71
CA ASP A 7 -14.34 -6.75 9.02
C ASP A 7 -13.46 -5.54 8.66
N GLN A 8 -12.59 -5.09 9.57
CA GLN A 8 -11.63 -4.02 9.26
C GLN A 8 -10.61 -4.42 8.20
N GLN A 9 -10.12 -5.66 8.24
CA GLN A 9 -9.16 -6.18 7.29
C GLN A 9 -9.79 -6.34 5.91
N GLU A 10 -11.02 -6.87 5.81
CA GLU A 10 -11.80 -6.94 4.58
C GLU A 10 -12.02 -5.54 3.98
N ARG A 11 -12.41 -4.58 4.82
CA ARG A 11 -12.58 -3.18 4.40
C ARG A 11 -11.29 -2.56 3.91
N PHE A 12 -10.15 -2.85 4.56
CA PHE A 12 -8.85 -2.37 4.13
C PHE A 12 -8.46 -2.95 2.77
N PHE A 13 -8.60 -4.26 2.56
CA PHE A 13 -8.32 -4.89 1.27
C PHE A 13 -9.25 -4.38 0.16
N THR A 14 -10.52 -4.18 0.48
CA THR A 14 -11.51 -3.58 -0.45
C THR A 14 -11.12 -2.15 -0.83
N TRP A 15 -10.63 -1.36 0.14
CA TRP A 15 -10.14 -0.01 -0.13
C TRP A 15 -8.88 -0.03 -1.00
N CYS A 16 -7.92 -0.90 -0.72
CA CYS A 16 -6.71 -1.08 -1.52
C CYS A 16 -7.04 -1.47 -2.97
N ASP A 17 -7.96 -2.42 -3.18
CA ASP A 17 -8.38 -2.84 -4.51
C ASP A 17 -9.00 -1.68 -5.30
N LYS A 18 -9.89 -0.92 -4.65
CA LYS A 18 -10.47 0.30 -5.26
C LYS A 18 -9.41 1.34 -5.62
N ALA A 19 -8.43 1.60 -4.75
CA ALA A 19 -7.35 2.55 -5.01
C ALA A 19 -6.48 2.12 -6.20
N VAL A 20 -6.19 0.82 -6.31
CA VAL A 20 -5.47 0.24 -7.45
C VAL A 20 -6.29 0.34 -8.73
N GLN A 21 -7.58 -0.01 -8.67
CA GLN A 21 -8.47 0.04 -9.82
C GLN A 21 -8.63 1.47 -10.35
N ASP A 22 -8.81 2.45 -9.47
CA ASP A 22 -8.92 3.87 -9.85
C ASP A 22 -7.68 4.31 -10.65
N GLN A 23 -6.48 3.97 -10.17
CA GLN A 23 -5.25 4.33 -10.86
C GLN A 23 -4.98 3.53 -12.14
N THR A 24 -5.35 2.25 -12.18
CA THR A 24 -5.22 1.41 -13.37
C THR A 24 -6.15 1.92 -14.48
N ASN A 25 -7.40 2.24 -14.14
CA ASN A 25 -8.39 2.78 -15.08
C ASN A 25 -7.98 4.15 -15.63
N ARG A 26 -7.38 4.99 -14.79
CA ARG A 26 -6.98 6.35 -15.18
C ARG A 26 -5.76 6.37 -16.10
N ALA A 27 -4.78 5.52 -15.86
CA ALA A 27 -3.48 5.57 -16.55
C ALA A 27 -3.31 4.49 -17.64
N GLY A 28 -4.21 3.51 -17.72
CA GLY A 28 -4.02 2.34 -18.60
C GLY A 28 -2.76 1.54 -18.24
N THR A 29 -2.30 1.65 -16.99
CA THR A 29 -1.09 1.03 -16.47
C THR A 29 -1.43 -0.19 -15.63
N ILE A 30 -0.54 -1.18 -15.60
CA ILE A 30 -0.70 -2.40 -14.83
C ILE A 30 0.02 -2.23 -13.48
N LEU A 31 -0.63 -2.62 -12.38
CA LEU A 31 0.03 -2.70 -11.08
C LEU A 31 1.14 -3.75 -11.11
N LYS A 32 2.35 -3.37 -10.74
CA LYS A 32 3.51 -4.27 -10.59
C LYS A 32 3.70 -4.71 -9.15
N ARG A 33 3.54 -3.79 -8.19
CA ARG A 33 3.71 -4.05 -6.76
C ARG A 33 2.93 -3.02 -5.96
N CYS A 34 2.38 -3.42 -4.82
CA CYS A 34 1.80 -2.50 -3.83
C CYS A 34 2.28 -2.85 -2.43
N TRP A 35 2.48 -1.85 -1.57
CA TRP A 35 2.81 -2.04 -0.16
C TRP A 35 2.47 -0.79 0.66
N PRO A 36 2.09 -0.94 1.94
CA PRO A 36 1.95 0.20 2.84
C PRO A 36 3.33 0.74 3.27
N ARG A 37 3.44 2.05 3.45
CA ARG A 37 4.61 2.77 3.98
C ARG A 37 4.14 3.65 5.14
N LYS A 38 4.88 3.64 6.24
CA LYS A 38 4.72 4.61 7.33
C LYS A 38 5.61 5.83 7.06
N ASN A 39 5.03 7.01 7.11
CA ASN A 39 5.76 8.26 6.99
C ASN A 39 6.33 8.72 8.34
N PRO A 40 7.36 9.59 8.34
CA PRO A 40 7.95 10.12 9.57
C PRO A 40 6.95 10.89 10.45
N ASP A 41 5.91 11.48 9.86
CA ASP A 41 4.86 12.19 10.59
C ASP A 41 3.85 11.24 11.29
N GLY A 42 3.92 9.94 11.01
CA GLY A 42 3.02 8.93 11.56
C GLY A 42 1.85 8.56 10.64
N SER A 43 1.62 9.30 9.55
CA SER A 43 0.68 8.90 8.51
C SER A 43 1.14 7.65 7.74
N TYR A 44 0.18 6.99 7.09
CA TYR A 44 0.45 5.84 6.24
C TYR A 44 0.05 6.14 4.81
N GLU A 45 0.83 5.61 3.88
CA GLU A 45 0.56 5.70 2.44
C GLU A 45 0.66 4.32 1.80
N LEU A 46 -0.23 4.04 0.86
CA LEU A 46 -0.15 2.89 0.00
C LEU A 46 0.68 3.28 -1.22
N VAL A 47 1.85 2.64 -1.35
CA VAL A 47 2.73 2.82 -2.50
C VAL A 47 2.29 1.88 -3.60
N LEU A 48 1.90 2.42 -4.74
CA LEU A 48 1.54 1.67 -5.94
C LEU A 48 2.63 1.84 -6.99
N LEU A 49 3.35 0.76 -7.29
CA LEU A 49 4.28 0.72 -8.40
C LEU A 49 3.51 0.28 -9.64
N MET A 50 3.29 1.20 -10.58
CA MET A 50 2.54 0.94 -11.81
C MET A 50 3.41 1.12 -13.04
N ALA A 51 3.22 0.28 -14.05
CA ALA A 51 3.93 0.39 -15.32
C ALA A 51 2.98 0.17 -16.49
N ALA A 52 3.09 1.00 -17.53
CA ALA A 52 2.57 0.64 -18.84
C ALA A 52 3.47 -0.45 -19.42
N GLN A 53 2.91 -1.33 -20.26
CA GLN A 53 3.69 -2.32 -20.99
C GLN A 53 4.81 -1.59 -21.73
N ASP A 54 6.07 -1.92 -21.41
CA ASP A 54 7.29 -1.31 -21.98
C ASP A 54 7.72 0.09 -21.48
N LYS A 55 7.16 0.61 -20.37
CA LYS A 55 7.60 1.90 -19.78
C LYS A 55 8.19 1.76 -18.39
N VAL A 56 9.02 2.75 -18.03
CA VAL A 56 9.56 2.93 -16.67
C VAL A 56 8.40 2.95 -15.67
N ALA A 57 8.50 2.12 -14.64
CA ALA A 57 7.50 2.04 -13.60
C ALA A 57 7.45 3.36 -12.81
N SER A 58 6.25 3.88 -12.59
CA SER A 58 6.00 5.08 -11.80
C SER A 58 5.41 4.70 -10.45
N LYS A 59 5.91 5.33 -9.39
CA LYS A 59 5.38 5.18 -8.02
C LYS A 59 4.26 6.20 -7.80
N TYR A 60 3.12 5.72 -7.33
CA TYR A 60 2.02 6.55 -6.86
C TYR A 60 1.87 6.34 -5.36
N TYR A 61 1.58 7.41 -4.64
CA TYR A 61 1.40 7.41 -3.20
C TYR A 61 -0.06 7.77 -2.92
N VAL A 62 -0.78 6.87 -2.27
CA VAL A 62 -2.18 7.07 -1.91
C VAL A 62 -2.26 7.14 -0.39
N PRO A 63 -2.75 8.24 0.20
CA PRO A 63 -2.87 8.34 1.66
C PRO A 63 -3.85 7.28 2.16
N ILE A 64 -3.42 6.49 3.14
CA ILE A 64 -4.25 5.48 3.78
C ILE A 64 -5.12 6.17 4.84
N PRO A 65 -6.44 5.98 4.81
CA PRO A 65 -7.36 6.52 5.81
C PRO A 65 -6.96 6.15 7.25
N GLU A 66 -7.11 7.10 8.17
CA GLU A 66 -6.77 6.93 9.59
C GLU A 66 -7.49 5.75 10.25
N GLU A 67 -8.67 5.37 9.75
CA GLU A 67 -9.43 4.21 10.25
C GLU A 67 -8.66 2.88 10.15
N PHE A 68 -7.67 2.79 9.26
CA PHE A 68 -6.85 1.60 9.06
C PHE A 68 -5.47 1.68 9.75
N HIS A 69 -5.12 2.81 10.38
CA HIS A 69 -3.79 2.97 10.98
C HIS A 69 -3.59 2.01 12.15
N GLU A 70 -4.62 1.76 12.96
CA GLU A 70 -4.56 0.78 14.06
C GLU A 70 -4.32 -0.66 13.54
N LEU A 71 -4.96 -1.02 12.42
CA LEU A 71 -4.76 -2.31 11.76
C LEU A 71 -3.32 -2.45 11.25
N LEU A 72 -2.77 -1.40 10.62
CA LEU A 72 -1.41 -1.39 10.11
C LEU A 72 -0.36 -1.48 11.23
N GLU A 73 -0.53 -0.73 12.31
CA GLU A 73 0.32 -0.87 13.50
C GLU A 73 0.27 -2.32 14.00
N ARG A 74 -0.92 -2.89 14.17
CA ARG A 74 -1.09 -4.25 14.74
C ARG A 74 -0.49 -5.36 13.90
N GLU A 75 -0.69 -5.35 12.59
CA GLU A 75 -0.35 -6.49 11.73
C GLU A 75 0.93 -6.28 10.92
N TYR A 76 1.16 -5.08 10.39
CA TYR A 76 2.21 -4.85 9.41
C TYR A 76 3.50 -4.30 10.02
N PHE A 77 3.42 -3.37 10.98
CA PHE A 77 4.60 -2.65 11.51
C PHE A 77 5.07 -3.13 12.90
N ILE A 78 4.25 -3.87 13.64
CA ILE A 78 4.71 -4.55 14.86
C ILE A 78 5.65 -5.72 14.54
N ASN A 79 5.48 -6.41 13.40
CA ASN A 79 6.30 -7.58 13.02
C ASN A 79 7.44 -7.25 12.04
N HIS A 80 7.31 -6.17 11.26
CA HIS A 80 8.41 -5.66 10.46
C HIS A 80 8.83 -4.30 11.02
N PRO A 81 9.96 -4.20 11.76
CA PRO A 81 10.60 -2.90 11.90
C PRO A 81 10.77 -2.29 10.50
N PRO A 82 10.86 -0.96 10.37
CA PRO A 82 11.15 -0.35 9.08
C PRO A 82 12.55 -0.84 8.67
N GLU A 83 12.61 -1.98 7.97
CA GLU A 83 13.79 -2.41 7.26
C GLU A 83 14.06 -1.28 6.30
N GLY A 84 15.05 -0.48 6.67
CA GLY A 84 15.41 0.74 5.98
C GLY A 84 15.55 0.40 4.52
N GLU A 85 14.69 1.00 3.71
CA GLU A 85 14.92 1.39 2.32
C GLU A 85 16.05 0.61 1.62
N GLU A 86 15.98 -0.73 1.59
CA GLU A 86 16.98 -1.52 0.88
C GLU A 86 16.59 -1.45 -0.58
N GLU A 87 17.09 -0.40 -1.23
CA GLU A 87 17.26 -0.33 -2.66
C GLU A 87 18.06 -1.57 -3.09
N ILE A 88 17.39 -2.67 -3.42
CA ILE A 88 18.05 -3.78 -4.11
C ILE A 88 18.48 -3.25 -5.49
N PRO A 89 19.78 -3.07 -5.76
CA PRO A 89 20.23 -2.78 -7.11
C PRO A 89 20.11 -4.08 -7.88
N VAL A 90 19.19 -4.15 -8.83
CA VAL A 90 19.23 -5.19 -9.85
C VAL A 90 20.41 -4.85 -10.75
N GLN A 91 21.54 -5.54 -10.54
CA GLN A 91 22.64 -5.64 -11.51
C GLN A 91 22.32 -6.68 -12.58
#